data_AF-A0A3S9ACM4-F1
#
_entry.id   AF-A0A3S9ACM4-F1
#
_cell.length_a   1.000
_cell.length_b   1.000
_cell.length_c   1.000
_cell.angle_alpha   90.00
_cell.angle_beta   90.00
_cell.angle_gamma   90.00
#
_symmetry.space_group_name_H-M   'P 1'
#
loop_
_entity.id
_entity.type
_entity.pdbx_description
1 polymer ?
#
loop_
_entity_poly.entity_id
_entity_poly.type
_entity_poly.pdbx_seq_one_letter_code
_entity_poly.pdbx_strand_id
1 'polypeptide(L)' 'MNTQRAQEIAESATMVNVTYDGKPIYIQNVDAERETARIYTLDQPDQEISVSLNSLIEPSPFQSDGIQMVCDRHD' A
#
# COMPACT_ATOMS: atom_id res chain seq x y z
N MET A 1 -4.70 0.70 -5.60
CA MET A 1 -3.71 1.68 -5.09
C MET A 1 -3.17 2.54 -6.24
N ASN A 2 -2.48 3.66 -6.01
CA ASN A 2 -1.88 4.49 -7.07
C ASN A 2 -0.36 4.27 -7.21
N THR A 3 0.22 4.62 -8.37
CA THR A 3 1.65 4.42 -8.71
C THR A 3 2.60 5.09 -7.73
N GLN A 4 2.37 6.37 -7.42
CA GLN A 4 3.21 7.11 -6.49
C GLN A 4 3.26 6.44 -5.11
N ARG A 5 2.08 6.11 -4.57
CA ARG A 5 1.97 5.41 -3.28
C ARG A 5 2.68 4.05 -3.29
N ALA A 6 2.63 3.34 -4.41
CA ALA A 6 3.29 2.06 -4.57
C ALA A 6 4.80 2.17 -4.57
N GLN A 7 5.35 3.21 -5.19
CA GLN A 7 6.77 3.48 -5.18
C GLN A 7 7.26 3.81 -3.76
N GLU A 8 6.55 4.67 -3.04
CA GLU A 8 6.88 4.98 -1.64
C GLU A 8 6.94 3.71 -0.78
N ILE A 9 6.01 2.78 -0.98
CA ILE A 9 5.97 1.51 -0.25
C ILE A 9 7.12 0.59 -0.64
N ALA A 10 7.46 0.52 -1.94
CA ALA A 10 8.57 -0.30 -2.43
C ALA A 10 9.94 0.25 -1.96
N GLU A 11 10.07 1.56 -1.80
CA GLU A 11 11.28 2.24 -1.32
C GLU A 11 11.36 2.30 0.21
N SER A 12 10.22 2.14 0.89
CA SER A 12 10.14 2.16 2.34
C SER A 12 10.75 0.89 2.94
N ALA A 13 11.64 1.08 3.92
CA ALA A 13 12.13 -0.02 4.76
C ALA A 13 11.06 -0.56 5.73
N THR A 14 9.91 0.11 5.84
CA THR A 14 8.82 -0.29 6.72
C THR A 14 7.83 -1.14 5.96
N MET A 15 7.54 -2.34 6.49
CA MET A 15 6.51 -3.21 5.94
C MET A 15 5.14 -2.55 6.04
N VAL A 16 4.55 -2.25 4.89
CA VAL A 16 3.17 -1.77 4.79
C VAL A 16 2.25 -2.95 4.55
N ASN A 17 1.12 -2.99 5.25
CA ASN A 17 0.11 -4.05 5.12
C ASN A 17 -0.64 -3.95 3.79
N VAL A 18 0.02 -4.17 2.65
CA VAL A 18 -0.65 -4.24 1.35
C VAL A 18 -1.18 -5.65 1.13
N THR A 19 -2.38 -5.75 0.56
CA THR A 19 -3.02 -7.03 0.23
C THR A 19 -3.35 -7.12 -1.26
N TYR A 20 -3.26 -8.33 -1.79
CA TYR A 20 -3.70 -8.72 -3.12
C TYR A 20 -4.59 -9.95 -2.97
N ASP A 21 -5.83 -9.88 -3.46
CA ASP A 21 -6.82 -10.98 -3.35
C ASP A 21 -7.01 -11.47 -1.89
N GLY A 22 -7.01 -10.53 -0.94
CA GLY A 22 -7.14 -10.82 0.49
C GLY A 22 -5.89 -11.41 1.15
N LYS A 23 -4.81 -11.63 0.40
CA LYS A 23 -3.53 -12.14 0.93
C LYS A 23 -2.54 -11.00 1.13
N PRO A 24 -1.77 -10.99 2.24
CA PRO A 24 -0.70 -10.02 2.44
C PRO A 24 0.44 -10.25 1.44
N ILE A 25 0.96 -9.14 0.90
CA ILE A 25 2.01 -9.16 -0.12
C ILE A 25 3.11 -8.15 0.21
N TYR A 26 4.29 -8.37 -0.36
CA TYR A 26 5.36 -7.39 -0.45
C TYR A 26 5.45 -6.84 -1.86
N ILE A 27 5.62 -5.53 -1.98
CA ILE A 27 5.91 -4.88 -3.26
C ILE A 27 7.43 -4.83 -3.43
N GLN A 28 7.95 -5.53 -4.44
CA GLN A 28 9.38 -5.55 -4.73
C GLN A 28 9.78 -4.38 -5.63
N ASN A 29 8.99 -4.11 -6.67
CA ASN A 29 9.25 -3.04 -7.63
C ASN A 29 7.94 -2.58 -8.28
N VAL A 30 7.90 -1.30 -8.67
CA VAL A 30 6.75 -0.70 -9.36
C VAL A 30 7.16 -0.24 -10.75
N ASP A 31 6.39 -0.65 -11.74
CA ASP A 31 6.48 -0.18 -13.12
C ASP A 31 5.40 0.88 -13.33
N ALA A 32 5.81 2.15 -13.34
CA ALA A 32 4.89 3.28 -13.50
C ALA A 32 4.42 3.47 -14.95
N GLU A 33 5.19 3.01 -15.94
CA GLU A 33 4.79 3.10 -17.35
C GLU A 33 3.64 2.13 -17.65
N ARG A 34 3.67 0.96 -17.01
CA ARG A 34 2.68 -0.11 -17.19
C ARG A 34 1.60 -0.15 -16.12
N GLU A 35 1.70 0.68 -15.09
CA GLU A 35 0.83 0.70 -13.92
C GLU A 35 0.72 -0.69 -13.24
N THR A 36 1.84 -1.41 -13.18
CA THR A 36 1.94 -2.74 -12.58
C THR A 36 2.98 -2.78 -11.48
N ALA A 37 2.82 -3.69 -10.52
CA ALA A 37 3.81 -3.96 -9.49
C ALA A 37 4.23 -5.42 -9.54
N ARG A 38 5.52 -5.66 -9.35
CA ARG A 38 6.08 -6.97 -9.02
C ARG A 38 5.94 -7.18 -7.52
N ILE A 39 5.22 -8.22 -7.14
CA ILE A 39 4.89 -8.54 -5.76
C ILE A 39 5.32 -9.97 -5.38
N TYR A 40 5.54 -10.19 -4.09
CA TYR A 40 5.70 -11.50 -3.47
C TYR A 40 4.58 -11.74 -2.48
N THR A 41 3.95 -12.91 -2.53
CA THR A 41 2.97 -13.29 -1.52
C THR A 41 3.68 -13.84 -0.28
N LEU A 42 3.14 -13.60 0.92
CA LEU A 42 3.74 -14.18 2.13
C LEU A 42 3.71 -15.72 2.14
N ASP A 43 2.70 -16.32 1.49
CA ASP A 43 2.59 -17.78 1.36
C ASP A 43 3.65 -18.38 0.43
N GLN A 44 4.06 -17.64 -0.62
CA GLN A 44 4.99 -18.10 -1.65
C GLN A 44 5.97 -16.97 -2.00
N PRO A 45 6.98 -16.74 -1.15
CA PRO A 45 7.97 -15.67 -1.36
C PRO A 45 8.92 -15.96 -2.53
N ASP A 46 9.03 -17.21 -2.98
CA ASP A 46 9.86 -17.60 -4.13
C ASP A 46 9.22 -17.28 -5.50
N GLN A 47 7.92 -16.94 -5.51
CA GLN A 47 7.21 -16.61 -6.74
C GLN A 47 6.93 -15.12 -6.83
N GLU A 48 7.58 -14.47 -7.79
CA GLU A 48 7.22 -13.12 -8.18
C GLU A 48 5.99 -13.13 -9.10
N ILE A 49 5.04 -12.25 -8.79
CA ILE A 49 3.82 -12.08 -9.58
C ILE A 49 3.74 -10.62 -10.00
N SER A 50 3.50 -10.36 -11.28
CA SER A 50 3.23 -9.01 -11.77
C SER A 50 1.73 -8.77 -11.81
N VAL A 51 1.25 -7.82 -11.02
CA VAL A 51 -0.18 -7.50 -10.90
C VAL A 51 -0.43 -6.02 -11.16
N SER A 52 -1.66 -5.65 -11.52
CA SER A 52 -2.01 -4.24 -11.67
C SER A 52 -2.04 -3.56 -10.31
N LEU A 53 -1.54 -2.32 -10.24
CA LEU A 53 -1.57 -1.50 -9.03
C LEU A 53 -3.00 -1.25 -8.51
N ASN A 54 -3.97 -1.25 -9.42
CA ASN A 54 -5.38 -1.10 -9.08
C ASN A 54 -5.93 -2.31 -8.31
N SER A 55 -5.30 -3.48 -8.43
CA SER A 55 -5.66 -4.68 -7.69
C SER A 55 -5.07 -4.74 -6.27
N LEU A 56 -4.11 -3.86 -5.96
CA LEU A 56 -3.50 -3.78 -4.64
C LEU A 56 -4.32 -2.88 -3.71
N ILE A 57 -4.52 -3.36 -2.48
CA ILE A 57 -5.31 -2.69 -1.44
C ILE A 57 -4.41 -2.42 -0.23
N GLU A 58 -4.27 -1.14 0.11
CA GLU A 58 -3.65 -0.68 1.35
C GLU A 58 -4.75 -0.33 2.37
N PRO A 59 -4.98 -1.13 3.43
CA PRO A 59 -5.71 -0.72 4.61
C PRO A 59 -5.02 0.49 5.24
N SER A 60 -5.55 1.69 5.00
CA SER A 60 -5.14 2.91 5.70
C SER A 60 -5.70 2.86 7.13
N PRO A 61 -4.85 2.76 8.18
CA PRO A 61 -5.32 2.72 9.57
C PRO A 61 -5.90 4.05 10.04
N PHE A 62 -5.75 5.10 9.23
CA PHE A 62 -6.27 6.43 9.50
C PHE A 62 -7.10 6.92 8.30
N GLN A 63 -8.28 6.33 8.10
CA GLN A 63 -9.39 7.20 7.69
C GLN A 63 -9.72 8.05 8.91
N SER A 64 -9.04 9.18 9.04
CA SER A 64 -9.41 10.22 9.99
C SER A 64 -10.72 10.80 9.49
N ASP A 65 -11.80 10.08 9.75
CA ASP A 65 -13.15 10.60 9.76
C ASP A 65 -13.15 11.77 10.76
N GLY A 66 -13.07 12.99 10.24
CA GLY A 66 -13.55 14.19 10.92
C GLY A 66 -13.06 14.50 12.33
N ILE A 67 -11.82 14.25 12.72
CA ILE A 67 -11.29 14.88 13.95
C ILE A 67 -10.85 16.31 13.62
N GLN A 68 -11.84 17.20 13.48
CA GLN A 68 -11.67 18.61 13.78
C GLN A 68 -11.22 18.67 15.24
N MET A 69 -9.91 18.82 15.46
CA MET A 69 -9.37 19.22 16.73
C MET A 69 -9.87 20.67 16.98
N VAL A 70 -11.09 20.81 17.50
CA VAL A 70 -11.53 22.05 18.14
C VAL A 70 -10.75 22.12 19.43
N CYS A 71 -9.63 22.83 19.39
CA CYS A 71 -9.03 23.35 20.60
C CYS A 71 -10.00 24.40 21.14
N ASP A 72 -10.99 23.98 21.93
CA ASP A 72 -11.77 24.85 22.81
C ASP A 72 -10.80 25.53 23.78
N ARG A 73 -10.31 26.70 23.36
CA ARG A 73 -9.65 27.64 24.27
C ARG A 73 -10.79 28.43 24.93
N HIS A 74 -11.16 27.96 26.12
CA HIS A 74 -11.89 28.70 27.14
C HIS A 74 -11.43 30.16 27.20
N ASP A 75 -12.37 31.10 27.14
CA ASP A 75 -12.26 32.44 27.73
C ASP A 75 -13.43 32.61 28.72
#